data_AF-A0A6P1AIG2-F1
#
_entry.id   AF-A0A6P1AIG2-F1
#
_cell.length_a   1.000
_cell.length_b   1.000
_cell.length_c   1.000
_cell.angle_alpha   90.00
_cell.angle_beta   90.00
_cell.angle_gamma   90.00
#
_symmetry.space_group_name_H-M   'P 1'
#
loop_
_entity.id
_entity.type
_entity.pdbx_description
1 polymer ?
#
loop_
_entity_poly.entity_id
_entity_poly.type
_entity_poly.pdbx_seq_one_letter_code
_entity_poly.pdbx_strand_id
1 'polypeptide(L)'
;GTVKAITAERTTPRGRVVTMKVIGDRATKILSGSEIRQALGLRSTLFTVSSNGSNFQISGRGFGHGVGLSQWGAKNLAQQGLGYQQILSHYYQNTILAKLN
;
A
#
# COMPACT_ATOMS: atom_id res chain seq x y z
N GLY A 1 -18.94 -16.26 10.72
CA GLY A 1 -19.84 -15.12 10.98
C GLY A 1 -19.80 -14.22 9.77
N THR A 2 -20.90 -13.54 9.48
CA THR A 2 -21.01 -12.64 8.33
C THR A 2 -20.45 -11.26 8.67
N VAL A 3 -19.66 -10.69 7.76
CA VAL A 3 -19.16 -9.32 7.89
C VAL A 3 -20.29 -8.34 7.56
N LYS A 4 -20.55 -7.40 8.46
CA LYS A 4 -21.58 -6.36 8.34
C LYS A 4 -21.00 -5.02 7.87
N ALA A 5 -19.79 -4.69 8.32
CA ALA A 5 -19.11 -3.46 7.90
C ALA A 5 -17.60 -3.63 7.94
N ILE A 6 -16.92 -2.93 7.05
CA ILE A 6 -15.46 -2.82 7.01
C ILE A 6 -15.13 -1.35 6.82
N THR A 7 -14.48 -0.74 7.80
CA THR A 7 -14.13 0.69 7.77
C THR A 7 -12.65 0.90 8.03
N ALA A 8 -12.02 1.78 7.26
CA ALA A 8 -10.64 2.18 7.52
C ALA A 8 -10.62 3.02 8.80
N GLU A 9 -9.80 2.61 9.77
CA GLU A 9 -9.66 3.32 11.04
C GLU A 9 -8.44 4.24 11.00
N ARG A 10 -7.34 3.79 10.39
CA ARG A 10 -6.15 4.59 10.19
C ARG A 10 -5.56 4.37 8.82
N THR A 11 -5.16 5.46 8.18
CA THR A 11 -4.43 5.48 6.92
C THR A 11 -3.15 6.29 7.07
N THR A 12 -2.16 6.01 6.21
CA THR A 12 -1.00 6.90 6.06
C THR A 12 -1.41 8.16 5.29
N PRO A 13 -0.62 9.25 5.32
CA PRO A 13 -0.92 10.45 4.54
C PRO A 13 -1.06 10.20 3.03
N ARG A 14 -0.45 9.12 2.50
CA ARG A 14 -0.56 8.70 1.10
C ARG A 14 -1.69 7.67 0.86
N GLY A 15 -2.57 7.47 1.84
CA GLY A 15 -3.78 6.65 1.72
C GLY A 15 -3.59 5.15 1.91
N ARG A 16 -2.41 4.67 2.32
CA ARG A 16 -2.24 3.24 2.65
C ARG A 16 -2.99 2.93 3.92
N VAL A 17 -3.80 1.88 3.90
CA VAL A 17 -4.51 1.37 5.07
C VAL A 17 -3.48 0.85 6.08
N VAL A 18 -3.54 1.39 7.29
CA VAL A 18 -2.74 0.93 8.44
C VAL A 18 -3.57 -0.05 9.25
N THR A 19 -4.80 0.31 9.61
CA THR A 19 -5.76 -0.56 10.29
C THR A 19 -7.17 -0.41 9.72
N MET A 20 -7.92 -1.50 9.76
CA MET A 20 -9.35 -1.54 9.46
C MET A 20 -10.11 -2.16 10.62
N LYS A 21 -11.26 -1.58 10.92
CA LYS A 21 -12.26 -2.16 11.80
C LYS A 21 -13.20 -3.03 10.97
N VAL A 22 -13.24 -4.32 11.29
CA VAL A 22 -14.13 -5.31 10.68
C VAL A 22 -15.20 -5.67 11.69
N ILE A 23 -16.44 -5.31 11.39
CA ILE A 23 -17.61 -5.57 12.25
C ILE A 23 -18.35 -6.77 11.66
N GLY A 24 -18.34 -7.89 12.39
CA GLY A 24 -19.13 -9.07 12.07
C GLY A 24 -20.40 -9.15 12.91
N ASP A 25 -21.22 -10.15 12.59
CA ASP A 25 -22.39 -10.55 13.38
C ASP A 25 -22.05 -11.08 14.78
N ARG A 26 -20.88 -11.69 14.96
CA ARG A 26 -20.44 -12.34 16.21
C ARG A 26 -19.39 -11.53 16.99
N ALA A 27 -18.56 -10.75 16.30
CA ALA A 27 -17.46 -10.03 16.91
C ALA A 27 -17.01 -8.86 16.03
N THR A 28 -16.34 -7.89 16.66
CA THR A 28 -15.58 -6.85 15.97
C THR A 28 -14.09 -7.12 16.12
N LYS A 29 -13.31 -6.97 15.05
CA LYS A 29 -11.86 -7.05 15.08
C LYS A 29 -11.23 -5.83 14.41
N ILE A 30 -10.07 -5.44 14.91
CA ILE A 30 -9.19 -4.49 14.22
C ILE A 30 -8.09 -5.32 13.56
N LEU A 31 -7.96 -5.20 12.25
CA LEU A 31 -6.95 -5.88 11.45
C LEU A 31 -6.02 -4.84 10.83
N SER A 32 -4.74 -5.17 10.73
CA SER A 32 -3.79 -4.37 9.98
C SER A 32 -4.09 -4.43 8.48
N GLY A 33 -3.66 -3.39 7.75
CA GLY A 33 -3.74 -3.38 6.29
C GLY A 33 -2.95 -4.54 5.65
N SER A 34 -1.87 -5.00 6.29
CA SER A 34 -1.08 -6.15 5.83
C SER A 34 -1.83 -7.47 5.97
N GLU A 35 -2.53 -7.70 7.09
CA GLU A 35 -3.37 -8.89 7.28
C GLU A 35 -4.48 -8.95 6.23
N ILE A 36 -5.17 -7.84 5.98
CA ILE A 36 -6.22 -7.78 4.95
C ILE A 36 -5.63 -8.00 3.55
N ARG A 37 -4.50 -7.37 3.26
CA ARG A 37 -3.79 -7.55 1.99
C ARG A 37 -3.46 -9.02 1.76
N GLN A 38 -2.91 -9.71 2.76
CA GLN A 38 -2.55 -11.11 2.65
C GLN A 38 -3.78 -12.00 2.50
N ALA A 39 -4.80 -11.81 3.34
CA ALA A 39 -6.01 -12.62 3.35
C ALA A 39 -6.79 -12.54 2.03
N LEU A 40 -6.78 -11.39 1.36
CA LEU A 40 -7.53 -11.13 0.14
C LEU A 40 -6.65 -11.11 -1.12
N GLY A 41 -5.37 -11.47 -1.01
CA GLY A 41 -4.45 -11.50 -2.16
C GLY A 41 -4.23 -10.14 -2.83
N LEU A 42 -4.36 -9.04 -2.08
CA LEU A 42 -4.23 -7.69 -2.64
C LEU A 42 -2.77 -7.35 -2.98
N ARG A 43 -2.59 -6.60 -4.05
CA ARG A 43 -1.27 -6.19 -4.54
C ARG A 43 -0.53 -5.25 -3.56
N SER A 44 -1.27 -4.48 -2.77
CA SER A 44 -0.72 -3.48 -1.86
C SER A 44 -1.71 -3.11 -0.76
N THR A 45 -1.27 -2.37 0.26
CA THR A 45 -2.15 -1.78 1.30
C THR A 45 -2.79 -0.45 0.88
N LEU A 46 -2.57 0.02 -0.35
CA LEU A 46 -3.19 1.21 -0.90
C LEU A 46 -4.49 0.79 -1.58
N PHE A 47 -5.56 0.66 -0.79
CA PHE A 47 -6.87 0.28 -1.28
C PHE A 47 -7.97 1.02 -0.50
N THR A 48 -9.15 1.09 -1.11
CA THR A 48 -10.38 1.54 -0.47
C THR A 48 -11.39 0.40 -0.45
N VAL A 49 -12.34 0.49 0.47
CA VAL A 49 -13.46 -0.46 0.58
C VAL A 49 -14.76 0.33 0.50
N SER A 50 -15.67 -0.10 -0.38
CA SER A 50 -17.05 0.37 -0.43
C SER A 50 -18.01 -0.81 -0.25
N SER A 51 -19.20 -0.54 0.27
CA SER A 51 -20.28 -1.51 0.40
C SER A 51 -21.34 -1.23 -0.67
N ASN A 52 -21.80 -2.28 -1.35
CA ASN A 52 -22.93 -2.23 -2.28
C ASN A 52 -23.98 -3.27 -1.84
N GLY A 53 -24.64 -2.97 -0.72
CA GLY A 53 -25.62 -3.88 -0.11
C GLY A 53 -24.91 -5.05 0.58
N SER A 54 -25.08 -6.27 0.06
CA SER A 54 -24.49 -7.48 0.64
C SER A 54 -23.03 -7.73 0.26
N ASN A 55 -22.51 -6.98 -0.71
CA ASN A 55 -21.17 -7.17 -1.24
C ASN A 55 -20.23 -6.04 -0.78
N PHE A 56 -18.94 -6.36 -0.74
CA PHE A 56 -17.87 -5.39 -0.52
C PHE A 56 -17.02 -5.30 -1.77
N GLN A 57 -16.85 -4.09 -2.28
CA GLN A 57 -15.94 -3.82 -3.39
C GLN A 57 -14.63 -3.24 -2.82
N ILE A 58 -13.52 -3.85 -3.22
CA ILE A 58 -12.17 -3.39 -2.85
C ILE A 58 -11.47 -2.88 -4.09
N SER A 59 -11.09 -1.61 -4.05
CA SER A 59 -10.39 -0.94 -5.15
C SER A 59 -8.97 -0.60 -4.72
N GLY A 60 -8.00 -1.31 -5.28
CA GLY A 60 -6.58 -1.17 -4.95
C GLY A 60 -5.77 -0.43 -6.00
N ARG A 61 -4.68 0.22 -5.57
CA ARG A 61 -3.67 0.84 -6.43
C ARG A 61 -2.26 0.42 -6.02
N GLY A 62 -1.33 0.51 -6.98
CA GLY A 62 0.07 0.18 -6.79
C GLY A 62 0.33 -1.31 -6.52
N PHE A 63 1.61 -1.67 -6.41
CA PHE A 63 2.07 -3.02 -6.14
C PHE A 63 3.25 -2.97 -5.16
N GLY A 64 3.22 -3.80 -4.12
CA GLY A 64 4.26 -3.83 -3.10
C GLY A 64 4.04 -2.85 -1.94
N HIS A 65 5.05 -2.75 -1.07
CA HIS A 65 4.96 -2.04 0.21
C HIS A 65 5.01 -0.50 0.08
N GLY A 66 5.52 0.02 -1.04
CA GLY A 66 5.53 1.47 -1.34
C GLY A 66 6.50 2.29 -0.47
N VAL A 67 7.63 1.70 -0.11
CA VAL A 67 8.73 2.37 0.62
C VAL A 67 9.98 2.32 -0.25
N GLY A 68 10.76 3.40 -0.28
CA GLY A 68 11.98 3.50 -1.09
C GLY A 68 11.69 3.63 -2.58
N LEU A 69 12.42 2.88 -3.40
CA LEU A 69 12.41 3.01 -4.85
C LEU A 69 11.18 2.35 -5.49
N SER A 70 10.42 3.12 -6.27
CA SER A 70 9.44 2.58 -7.21
C SER A 70 10.16 2.11 -8.47
N GLN A 71 10.14 0.81 -8.75
CA GLN A 71 10.80 0.25 -9.95
C GLN A 71 10.25 0.85 -11.25
N TRP A 72 8.93 1.00 -11.35
CA TRP A 72 8.29 1.64 -12.50
C TRP A 72 8.62 3.14 -12.59
N GLY A 73 8.71 3.83 -11.46
CA GLY A 73 9.11 5.24 -11.44
C GLY A 73 10.57 5.42 -11.84
N ALA A 74 11.47 4.57 -11.35
CA ALA A 74 12.87 4.53 -11.75
C ALA A 74 13.02 4.27 -13.26
N LYS A 75 12.27 3.32 -13.82
CA LYS A 75 12.23 3.09 -15.28
C LYS A 75 11.81 4.34 -16.03
N ASN A 76 10.75 5.02 -15.58
CA ASN A 76 10.25 6.23 -16.24
C ASN A 76 11.26 7.38 -16.18
N LEU A 77 11.93 7.60 -15.03
CA LEU A 77 13.00 8.59 -14.91
C LEU A 77 14.19 8.25 -15.81
N ALA A 78 14.57 6.98 -15.92
CA ALA A 78 15.61 6.54 -16.85
C ALA A 78 15.22 6.80 -18.33
N GLN A 79 13.94 6.59 -18.68
CA GLN A 79 13.41 6.93 -20.02
C GLN A 79 13.41 8.44 -20.29
N GLN A 80 13.40 9.27 -19.26
CA GLN A 80 13.59 10.71 -19.35
C GLN A 80 15.07 11.13 -19.37
N GLY A 81 16.01 10.17 -19.40
CA GLY A 81 17.44 10.41 -19.50
C GLY A 81 18.20 10.56 -18.18
N LEU A 82 17.53 10.37 -17.03
CA LEU A 82 18.22 10.46 -15.73
C LEU A 82 19.11 9.23 -15.49
N GLY A 83 20.32 9.49 -15.00
CA GLY A 83 21.26 8.45 -14.58
C GLY A 83 20.87 7.81 -13.24
N TYR A 84 21.41 6.61 -12.97
CA TYR A 84 21.09 5.86 -11.75
C TYR A 84 21.36 6.64 -10.46
N GLN A 85 22.40 7.48 -10.42
CA GLN A 85 22.73 8.29 -9.25
C GLN A 85 21.60 9.27 -8.92
N GLN A 86 21.09 10.00 -9.93
CA GLN A 86 19.97 10.93 -9.78
C GLN A 86 18.69 10.22 -9.37
N ILE A 87 18.42 9.05 -9.95
CA ILE A 87 17.25 8.23 -9.62
C ILE A 87 17.32 7.76 -8.16
N LEU A 88 18.47 7.28 -7.70
CA LEU A 88 18.64 6.83 -6.32
C LEU A 88 18.52 8.00 -5.34
N SER A 89 19.12 9.16 -5.63
CA SER A 89 18.99 10.36 -4.80
C SER A 89 17.55 10.87 -4.71
N HIS A 90 16.73 10.69 -5.75
CA HIS A 90 15.30 11.02 -5.71
C HIS A 90 14.52 10.15 -4.70
N TYR A 91 14.81 8.84 -4.65
CA TYR A 91 14.08 7.90 -3.77
C TYR A 91 14.67 7.78 -2.36
N TYR A 92 15.97 7.97 -2.22
CA TYR A 92 16.73 7.79 -0.98
C TYR A 92 17.40 9.11 -0.61
N GLN A 93 16.59 10.04 -0.12
CA GLN A 93 17.06 11.35 0.31
C GLN A 93 18.11 11.21 1.42
N ASN A 94 19.11 12.09 1.41
CA ASN A 94 20.20 12.12 2.39
C ASN A 94 21.06 10.84 2.41
N THR A 95 21.13 10.10 1.30
CA THR A 95 22.05 8.97 1.15
C THR A 95 23.22 9.33 0.25
N ILE A 96 24.33 8.62 0.42
CA ILE A 96 25.55 8.77 -0.38
C ILE A 96 25.89 7.41 -0.99
N LEU A 97 26.28 7.41 -2.26
CA LEU A 97 26.76 6.21 -2.92
C LEU A 97 28.20 5.92 -2.49
N ALA A 98 28.44 4.70 -2.03
CA ALA A 98 29.76 4.21 -1.68
C ALA A 98 30.10 2.98 -2.53
N LYS A 99 31.38 2.86 -2.90
CA LYS A 99 31.92 1.64 -3.49
C LYS A 99 32.36 0.73 -2.35
N LEU A 100 31.87 -0.50 -2.33
CA LEU A 100 32.37 -1.52 -1.41
C LEU A 100 33.64 -2.14 -2.02
N ASN A 101 34.72 -2.17 -1.24
CA ASN A 101 36.01 -2.78 -1.61
C ASN A 101 36.04 -4.24 -1.15
#